data_AF-A0A7Y7LR03-F1
#
_entry.id   AF-A0A7Y7LR03-F1
#
_cell.length_a   1.000
_cell.length_b   1.000
_cell.length_c   1.000
_cell.angle_alpha   90.00
_cell.angle_beta   90.00
_cell.angle_gamma   90.00
#
_symmetry.space_group_name_H-M   'P 1'
#
loop_
_entity.id
_entity.type
_entity.pdbx_description
1 polymer ?
#
loop_
_entity_poly.entity_id
_entity_poly.type
_entity_poly.pdbx_seq_one_letter_code
_entity_poly.pdbx_strand_id
1 'polypeptide(L)' 'MLSTEHKANILRKAGYAVPARPGDADSAYQTIQCWQKAVDTLYVTYAASRAAKSLRDAEEARMLALLQLRSAKAYA' A
#
# COMPACT_ATOMS: atom_id res chain seq x y z
N MET A 1 4.19 1.07 16.63
CA MET A 1 3.41 0.16 15.77
C MET A 1 2.18 0.88 15.27
N LEU A 2 1.88 0.82 13.96
CA LEU A 2 0.70 1.45 13.38
C LEU A 2 -0.57 0.74 13.86
N SER A 3 -1.55 1.49 14.40
CA SER A 3 -2.81 0.92 14.89
C SER A 3 -3.57 0.20 13.77
N THR A 4 -4.27 -0.88 14.10
CA THR A 4 -5.08 -1.65 13.13
C THR A 4 -6.14 -0.78 12.45
N GLU A 5 -6.72 0.18 13.16
CA GLU A 5 -7.67 1.16 12.59
C GLU A 5 -7.01 2.04 11.53
N HIS A 6 -5.75 2.40 11.74
CA HIS A 6 -4.99 3.20 10.79
C HIS A 6 -4.65 2.39 9.53
N LYS A 7 -4.29 1.10 9.68
CA LYS A 7 -4.12 0.17 8.54
C LYS A 7 -5.41 0.02 7.74
N ALA A 8 -6.54 -0.16 8.43
CA ALA A 8 -7.87 -0.22 7.81
C ALA A 8 -8.19 1.05 7.00
N ASN A 9 -7.88 2.23 7.52
CA ASN A 9 -8.10 3.48 6.79
C ASN A 9 -7.21 3.63 5.56
N ILE A 10 -5.94 3.19 5.62
CA ILE A 10 -5.06 3.17 4.45
C ILE A 10 -5.63 2.24 3.36
N LEU A 11 -6.06 1.04 3.75
CA LEU A 11 -6.63 0.06 2.83
C LEU A 11 -7.93 0.58 2.17
N ARG A 12 -8.82 1.23 2.93
CA ARG A 12 -10.02 1.87 2.38
C ARG A 12 -9.69 2.95 1.37
N LYS A 13 -8.71 3.82 1.66
CA LYS A 13 -8.25 4.85 0.72
C LYS A 13 -7.64 4.25 -0.55
N ALA A 14 -7.01 3.08 -0.43
CA ALA A 14 -6.48 2.34 -1.57
C ALA A 14 -7.56 1.54 -2.33
N GLY A 15 -8.83 1.58 -1.91
CA GLY A 15 -9.95 0.91 -2.57
C GLY A 15 -10.13 -0.57 -2.18
N TYR A 16 -9.43 -1.06 -1.16
CA TYR A 16 -9.61 -2.43 -0.67
C TYR A 16 -10.88 -2.55 0.17
N ALA A 17 -11.61 -3.67 0.02
CA ALA A 17 -12.74 -4.02 0.86
C ALA A 17 -12.26 -4.40 2.27
N VAL A 18 -12.25 -3.43 3.18
CA VAL A 18 -11.87 -3.65 4.57
C VAL A 18 -13.08 -4.09 5.37
N PRO A 19 -12.99 -5.22 6.09
CA PRO A 19 -14.11 -5.70 6.89
C PRO A 19 -14.51 -4.74 8.00
N ALA A 20 -15.80 -4.68 8.30
CA ALA A 20 -16.36 -3.94 9.42
C ALA A 20 -15.76 -4.41 10.76
N ARG A 21 -15.69 -3.51 11.74
CA ARG A 21 -15.06 -3.80 13.02
C ARG A 21 -16.01 -4.67 13.87
N PRO A 22 -15.51 -5.66 14.61
CA PRO A 22 -16.31 -6.41 15.57
C PRO A 22 -16.97 -5.46 16.58
N GLY A 23 -18.31 -5.52 16.62
CA GLY A 23 -19.18 -4.57 17.35
C GLY A 23 -20.06 -3.74 16.41
N ASP A 24 -19.73 -3.63 15.12
CA ASP A 24 -20.58 -3.03 14.11
C ASP A 24 -21.65 -4.03 13.62
N ALA A 25 -22.79 -3.51 13.15
CA ALA A 25 -23.93 -4.32 12.69
C ALA A 25 -23.57 -5.29 11.53
N ASP A 26 -22.61 -4.89 10.68
CA ASP A 26 -22.17 -5.67 9.52
C ASP A 26 -20.86 -6.45 9.78
N SER A 27 -20.45 -6.63 11.04
CA SER A 27 -19.21 -7.35 11.34
C SER A 27 -19.36 -8.85 11.14
N ALA A 28 -18.63 -9.38 10.16
CA ALA A 28 -18.43 -10.82 9.99
C ALA A 28 -17.53 -11.45 11.06
N TYR A 29 -16.85 -10.65 11.89
CA TYR A 29 -15.89 -11.12 12.89
C TYR A 29 -16.48 -11.09 14.29
N GLN A 30 -16.30 -12.18 15.04
CA GLN A 30 -16.75 -12.33 16.42
C GLN A 30 -15.80 -11.68 17.44
N THR A 31 -14.51 -11.61 17.14
CA THR A 31 -13.47 -11.10 18.06
C THR A 31 -12.59 -10.07 17.38
N ILE A 32 -12.19 -9.04 18.13
CA ILE A 32 -11.23 -7.99 17.70
C ILE A 32 -9.94 -8.61 17.15
N GLN A 33 -9.42 -9.67 17.78
CA GLN A 33 -8.20 -10.34 17.33
C GLN A 33 -8.34 -10.99 15.94
N CYS A 34 -9.50 -11.58 15.63
CA CYS A 34 -9.74 -12.17 14.30
C CYS A 34 -9.80 -11.09 13.22
N TRP A 35 -10.47 -9.97 13.53
CA TRP A 35 -10.51 -8.82 12.64
C TRP A 35 -9.11 -8.20 12.43
N GLN A 36 -8.32 -8.08 13.50
CA GLN A 36 -6.95 -7.58 13.41
C GLN A 36 -6.09 -8.43 12.47
N LYS A 37 -6.14 -9.76 12.60
CA LYS A 37 -5.42 -10.67 11.71
C LYS A 37 -5.84 -10.49 10.25
N ALA A 38 -7.14 -10.38 9.98
CA ALA A 38 -7.65 -10.17 8.62
C ALA A 38 -7.15 -8.84 8.01
N VAL A 39 -7.21 -7.75 8.78
CA VAL A 39 -6.69 -6.44 8.34
C VAL A 39 -5.18 -6.49 8.11
N ASP A 40 -4.43 -7.19 8.96
CA ASP A 40 -2.99 -7.34 8.82
C ASP A 40 -2.60 -8.15 7.57
N THR A 41 -3.32 -9.24 7.28
CA THR A 41 -3.13 -10.00 6.04
C THR A 41 -3.36 -9.13 4.80
N LEU A 42 -4.47 -8.37 4.76
CA LEU A 42 -4.74 -7.43 3.66
C LEU A 42 -3.65 -6.34 3.55
N TYR A 43 -3.16 -5.86 4.69
CA TYR A 43 -2.11 -4.85 4.73
C TYR A 43 -0.78 -5.38 4.19
N VAL A 44 -0.43 -6.65 4.43
CA VAL A 44 0.79 -7.27 3.86
C VAL A 44 0.72 -7.30 2.34
N THR A 45 -0.42 -7.71 1.75
CA THR A 45 -0.60 -7.72 0.29
C THR A 45 -0.53 -6.32 -0.30
N TYR A 46 -1.15 -5.33 0.34
CA TYR A 46 -1.06 -3.93 -0.05
C TYR A 46 0.38 -3.40 0.05
N ALA A 47 1.08 -3.67 1.15
CA ALA A 47 2.46 -3.23 1.37
C ALA A 47 3.41 -3.85 0.33
N ALA A 48 3.24 -5.13 0.00
CA ALA A 48 4.00 -5.79 -1.06
C ALA A 48 3.74 -5.15 -2.43
N SER A 49 2.46 -4.89 -2.76
CA SER A 49 2.08 -4.22 -4.01
C SER A 49 2.65 -2.80 -4.10
N ARG A 50 2.60 -2.05 -3.00
CA ARG A 50 3.14 -0.69 -2.91
C ARG A 50 4.66 -0.68 -3.00
N ALA A 51 5.34 -1.64 -2.38
CA ALA A 51 6.79 -1.80 -2.49
C ALA A 51 7.18 -2.12 -3.94
N ALA A 52 6.50 -3.06 -4.59
CA ALA A 52 6.71 -3.40 -5.99
C ALA A 52 6.50 -2.18 -6.92
N LYS A 53 5.47 -1.38 -6.67
CA LYS A 53 5.24 -0.12 -7.41
C LYS A 53 6.36 0.89 -7.18
N SER A 54 6.75 1.12 -5.92
CA SER A 54 7.84 2.07 -5.61
C SER A 54 9.18 1.69 -6.23
N LEU A 55 9.46 0.39 -6.40
CA LEU A 55 10.65 -0.08 -7.09
C LEU A 55 10.62 0.27 -8.58
N ARG A 56 9.48 0.08 -9.25
CA ARG A 56 9.31 0.45 -10.67
C ARG A 56 9.42 1.96 -10.87
N ASP A 57 8.75 2.74 -10.03
CA ASP A 57 8.81 4.21 -10.08
C ASP A 57 10.27 4.70 -9.92
N ALA A 58 11.07 4.04 -9.05
CA ALA A 58 12.48 4.35 -8.85
C ALA A 58 13.36 3.96 -10.06
N GLU A 59 13.05 2.86 -10.74
CA GLU A 59 13.74 2.46 -11.97
C GLU A 59 13.43 3.40 -13.12
N GLU A 60 12.17 3.75 -13.33
CA GLU A 60 11.74 4.74 -14.33
C GLU A 60 12.43 6.09 -14.10
N ALA A 61 12.50 6.56 -12.85
CA ALA A 61 13.22 7.77 -12.49
C ALA A 61 14.72 7.69 -12.84
N ARG A 62 15.38 6.54 -12.61
CA ARG A 62 16.78 6.32 -13.00
C ARG A 62 16.96 6.33 -14.52
N MET A 63 16.09 5.67 -15.26
CA MET A 63 16.14 5.63 -16.73
C MET A 63 15.95 7.05 -17.30
N LEU A 64 14.98 7.81 -16.79
CA LEU A 64 14.76 9.20 -17.17
C LEU A 64 15.97 10.08 -16.88
N ALA A 65 16.59 9.93 -15.70
CA ALA A 65 17.80 10.68 -15.35
C ALA A 65 18.97 10.41 -16.32
N LEU A 66 19.17 9.14 -16.71
CA LEU A 66 20.19 8.77 -17.71
C LEU A 66 19.90 9.38 -19.09
N LEU A 67 18.63 9.38 -19.51
CA LEU A 67 18.22 10.01 -20.77
C LEU A 67 18.45 11.53 -20.74
N GLN A 68 18.11 12.19 -19.63
CA GLN A 68 18.35 13.62 -19.43
C GLN A 68 19.84 13.95 -19.51
N LEU A 69 20.70 13.19 -18.82
CA LEU A 69 22.16 13.38 -18.86
C LEU A 69 22.71 13.23 -20.28
N ARG A 70 22.27 12.18 -21.01
CA ARG A 70 22.70 11.94 -22.39
C ARG A 70 22.25 13.06 -23.33
N SER A 71 21.02 13.55 -23.17
CA SER A 71 20.51 14.68 -23.95
C SER A 71 21.29 15.97 -23.67
N ALA A 72 21.57 16.28 -22.40
CA ALA A 72 22.34 17.45 -22.01
C ALA A 72 23.77 17.42 -22.59
N LYS A 73 24.40 16.25 -22.64
CA LYS A 73 25.71 16.07 -23.28
C LYS A 73 25.68 16.19 -24.80
N ALA A 74 24.54 15.92 -25.45
CA ALA A 74 24.42 16.01 -26.91
C ALA A 74 24.19 17.46 -27.41
N TYR A 75 23.76 18.36 -26.54
CA TYR A 75 23.54 19.78 -26.84
C TYR A 75 24.67 20.70 -26.32
N ALA A 76 25.77 20.12 -25.81
CA ALA A 76 26.96 20.82 -25.34
C ALA A 76 28.12 20.63 -26.33
#